data_AF-A0A1B6KDL7-F1
#
_entry.id   AF-A0A1B6KDL7-F1
#
_cell.length_a   1.000
_cell.length_b   1.000
_cell.length_c   1.000
_cell.angle_alpha   90.00
_cell.angle_beta   90.00
_cell.angle_gamma   90.00
#
_symmetry.space_group_name_H-M   'P 1'
#
loop_
_entity.id
_entity.type
_entity.pdbx_description
1 polymer ?
#
loop_
_entity_poly.entity_id
_entity_poly.type
_entity_poly.pdbx_seq_one_letter_code
_entity_poly.pdbx_strand_id
1 'polypeptide(L)'
;MTMHLRQALSAAIRTELYPKSQIDIFLEVLQADGGNYCACVNAATLALIDAGIPIREFVVACTASLANGDTPLVDISHLEETSGGSNLTVAAMPISGQVVLMDMSQRFHLDHLKKVMDCAVQGCRDVYEILDRALREYLIEVGSASAWGTVDVSAQRIVQAVEPIEENV
;
A
#
# COMPACT_ATOMS: atom_id res chain seq x y z
N MET A 1 6.42 14.21 -6.70
CA MET A 1 5.51 13.55 -5.72
C MET A 1 4.13 13.24 -6.31
N THR A 2 3.36 14.24 -6.76
CA THR A 2 1.99 14.00 -7.28
C THR A 2 1.94 13.10 -8.53
N MET A 3 2.92 13.22 -9.43
CA MET A 3 3.00 12.35 -10.61
C MET A 3 3.25 10.89 -10.23
N HIS A 4 4.16 10.64 -9.28
CA HIS A 4 4.49 9.32 -8.75
C HIS A 4 3.29 8.69 -8.04
N LEU A 5 2.55 9.48 -7.25
CA LEU A 5 1.34 9.04 -6.58
C LEU A 5 0.26 8.65 -7.61
N ARG A 6 0.02 9.49 -8.61
CA ARG A 6 -0.94 9.20 -9.68
C ARG A 6 -0.57 7.91 -10.42
N GLN A 7 0.71 7.71 -10.74
CA GLN A 7 1.18 6.50 -11.40
C GLN A 7 0.97 5.26 -10.53
N ALA A 8 1.33 5.34 -9.24
CA ALA A 8 1.18 4.24 -8.29
C ALA A 8 -0.29 3.81 -8.14
N LEU A 9 -1.19 4.78 -7.94
CA LEU A 9 -2.61 4.51 -7.75
C LEU A 9 -3.30 4.09 -9.05
N SER A 10 -2.90 4.63 -10.21
CA SER A 10 -3.48 4.23 -11.50
C SER A 10 -3.20 2.77 -11.85
N ALA A 11 -2.07 2.20 -11.36
CA ALA A 11 -1.78 0.79 -11.53
C ALA A 11 -2.75 -0.11 -10.74
N ALA A 12 -3.16 0.33 -9.56
CA ALA A 12 -4.08 -0.42 -8.70
C ALA A 12 -5.55 -0.21 -9.03
N ILE A 13 -5.97 1.00 -9.43
CA ILE A 13 -7.37 1.29 -9.74
C ILE A 13 -7.79 0.61 -11.04
N ARG A 14 -8.97 -0.01 -11.05
CA ARG A 14 -9.60 -0.55 -12.26
C ARG A 14 -10.29 0.55 -13.05
N THR A 15 -9.50 1.35 -13.76
CA THR A 15 -10.00 2.48 -14.56
C THR A 15 -10.97 2.05 -15.67
N GLU A 16 -10.93 0.78 -16.08
CA GLU A 16 -11.83 0.24 -17.10
C GLU A 16 -13.31 0.23 -16.65
N LEU A 17 -13.56 0.19 -15.34
CA LEU A 17 -14.91 0.21 -14.77
C LEU A 17 -15.53 1.61 -14.72
N TYR A 18 -14.75 2.65 -14.98
CA TYR A 18 -15.15 4.05 -14.85
C TYR A 18 -14.97 4.86 -16.15
N PRO A 19 -15.61 4.45 -17.25
CA PRO A 19 -15.52 5.20 -18.50
C PRO A 19 -16.15 6.59 -18.32
N LYS A 20 -15.41 7.65 -18.69
CA LYS A 20 -15.83 9.07 -18.59
C LYS A 20 -16.04 9.59 -17.16
N SER A 21 -15.57 8.89 -16.14
CA SER A 21 -15.55 9.41 -14.78
C SER A 21 -14.20 10.03 -14.44
N GLN A 22 -14.19 10.90 -13.43
CA GLN A 22 -12.99 11.48 -12.86
C GLN A 22 -12.92 11.08 -11.39
N ILE A 23 -11.76 10.58 -10.97
CA ILE A 23 -11.47 10.24 -9.57
C ILE A 23 -10.43 11.23 -9.09
N ASP A 24 -10.84 12.12 -8.20
CA ASP A 24 -9.96 13.13 -7.61
C ASP A 24 -9.59 12.73 -6.18
N ILE A 25 -8.29 12.62 -5.92
CA ILE A 25 -7.74 12.21 -4.64
C ILE A 25 -7.02 13.41 -4.03
N PHE A 26 -7.52 13.87 -2.89
CA PHE A 26 -6.93 14.98 -2.14
C PHE A 26 -6.20 14.41 -0.93
N LEU A 27 -4.95 14.85 -0.74
CA LEU A 27 -4.13 14.46 0.39
C LEU A 27 -3.59 15.72 1.06
N GLU A 28 -3.80 15.81 2.35
CA GLU A 28 -3.32 16.90 3.19
C GLU A 28 -2.39 16.32 4.25
N VAL A 29 -1.13 16.76 4.22
CA VAL A 29 -0.12 16.34 5.19
C VAL A 29 -0.17 17.33 6.35
N LEU A 30 -0.79 16.91 7.46
CA LEU A 30 -0.92 17.74 8.66
C LEU A 30 0.42 17.87 9.40
N GLN A 31 1.20 16.79 9.41
CA GLN A 31 2.50 16.72 10.04
C GLN A 31 3.43 15.88 9.16
N ALA A 32 4.68 16.34 9.04
CA ALA A 32 5.70 15.71 8.22
C ALA A 32 6.94 15.42 9.07
N ASP A 33 7.31 14.14 9.17
CA ASP A 33 8.51 13.69 9.88
C ASP A 33 9.24 12.56 9.14
N GLY A 34 9.36 12.70 7.81
CA GLY A 34 9.91 11.65 6.94
C GLY A 34 8.82 10.73 6.39
N GLY A 35 9.14 10.01 5.31
CA GLY A 35 8.20 9.03 4.73
C GLY A 35 6.87 9.60 4.21
N ASN A 36 6.75 10.92 4.02
CA ASN A 36 5.49 11.58 3.65
C ASN A 36 4.82 10.95 2.42
N TYR A 37 5.61 10.58 1.40
CA TYR A 37 5.08 9.91 0.20
C TYR A 37 4.48 8.54 0.52
N CYS A 38 5.13 7.76 1.38
CA CYS A 38 4.65 6.45 1.79
C CYS A 38 3.35 6.55 2.57
N ALA A 39 3.28 7.48 3.52
CA ALA A 39 2.07 7.77 4.26
C ALA A 39 0.93 8.21 3.33
N CYS A 40 1.22 9.08 2.35
CA CYS A 40 0.26 9.52 1.33
C CYS A 40 -0.30 8.35 0.51
N VAL A 41 0.54 7.43 0.05
CA VAL A 41 0.11 6.25 -0.73
C VAL A 41 -0.77 5.35 0.12
N ASN A 42 -0.35 5.05 1.34
CA ASN A 42 -1.08 4.15 2.25
C ASN A 42 -2.46 4.74 2.60
N ALA A 43 -2.50 6.04 2.91
CA ALA A 43 -3.74 6.76 3.18
C ALA A 43 -4.66 6.82 1.95
N ALA A 44 -4.10 7.08 0.76
CA ALA A 44 -4.88 7.08 -0.47
C ALA A 44 -5.49 5.72 -0.77
N THR A 45 -4.75 4.63 -0.58
CA THR A 45 -5.28 3.26 -0.75
C THR A 45 -6.46 3.01 0.19
N LEU A 46 -6.35 3.37 1.47
CA LEU A 46 -7.47 3.25 2.41
C LEU A 46 -8.67 4.11 2.01
N ALA A 47 -8.43 5.36 1.59
CA ALA A 47 -9.48 6.27 1.15
C ALA A 47 -10.23 5.76 -0.08
N LEU A 48 -9.53 5.11 -1.02
CA LEU A 48 -10.15 4.49 -2.20
C LEU A 48 -11.07 3.32 -1.80
N ILE A 49 -10.65 2.53 -0.80
CA ILE A 49 -11.45 1.41 -0.29
C ILE A 49 -12.69 1.94 0.44
N ASP A 50 -12.53 2.94 1.30
CA ASP A 50 -13.63 3.58 2.02
C ASP A 50 -14.65 4.23 1.07
N ALA A 51 -14.17 4.86 -0.01
CA ALA A 51 -15.01 5.41 -1.08
C ALA A 51 -15.70 4.33 -1.95
N GLY A 52 -15.38 3.05 -1.75
CA GLY A 52 -15.96 1.94 -2.52
C GLY A 52 -15.46 1.86 -3.97
N ILE A 53 -14.27 2.39 -4.26
CA ILE A 53 -13.67 2.34 -5.60
C ILE A 53 -12.98 0.98 -5.80
N PRO A 54 -13.35 0.19 -6.83
CA PRO A 54 -12.68 -1.05 -7.16
C PRO A 54 -11.19 -0.89 -7.46
N ILE A 55 -10.38 -1.36 -6.53
CA ILE A 55 -8.94 -1.55 -6.69
C ILE A 55 -8.64 -3.04 -6.95
N ARG A 56 -7.58 -3.31 -7.71
CA ARG A 56 -7.07 -4.68 -7.94
C ARG A 56 -6.48 -5.26 -6.66
N GLU A 57 -5.68 -4.43 -5.99
CA GLU A 57 -4.91 -4.81 -4.81
C GLU A 57 -4.56 -3.55 -3.99
N PHE A 58 -4.17 -3.75 -2.74
CA PHE A 58 -3.59 -2.68 -1.93
C PHE A 58 -2.29 -2.18 -2.55
N VAL A 59 -2.09 -0.87 -2.55
CA VAL A 59 -0.77 -0.28 -2.78
C VAL A 59 -0.24 0.18 -1.44
N VAL A 60 0.87 -0.41 -1.03
CA VAL A 60 1.56 -0.04 0.20
C VAL A 60 2.95 0.45 -0.15
N ALA A 61 3.32 1.56 0.45
CA ALA A 61 4.63 2.14 0.30
C ALA A 61 5.36 2.22 1.64
N CYS A 62 6.66 1.99 1.56
CA CYS A 62 7.57 2.06 2.69
C CYS A 62 8.91 2.65 2.23
N THR A 63 9.53 3.41 3.12
CA THR A 63 10.89 3.91 2.92
C THR A 63 11.88 2.97 3.60
N ALA A 64 13.07 2.85 3.01
CA ALA A 64 14.18 2.16 3.62
C ALA A 64 15.48 2.93 3.39
N SER A 65 16.41 2.77 4.32
CA SER A 65 17.72 3.41 4.25
C SER A 65 18.81 2.46 4.74
N LEU A 66 20.05 2.88 4.55
CA LEU A 66 21.22 2.18 5.04
C LEU A 66 21.94 3.09 6.04
N ALA A 67 21.89 2.71 7.32
CA ALA A 67 22.66 3.37 8.36
C ALA A 67 24.01 2.68 8.58
N ASN A 68 25.04 3.46 8.93
CA ASN A 68 26.36 2.97 9.34
C ASN A 68 27.00 1.91 8.40
N GLY A 69 26.71 1.99 7.11
CA GLY A 69 27.37 1.21 6.06
C GLY A 69 26.87 -0.22 5.82
N ASP A 70 26.07 -0.83 6.71
CA ASP A 70 25.54 -2.19 6.46
C ASP A 70 24.23 -2.55 7.16
N THR A 71 23.67 -1.70 8.02
CA THR A 71 22.38 -1.98 8.69
C THR A 71 21.22 -1.33 7.93
N PRO A 72 20.30 -2.12 7.33
CA PRO A 72 19.11 -1.57 6.70
C PRO A 72 18.12 -1.11 7.77
N LEU A 73 17.56 0.07 7.57
CA LEU A 73 16.49 0.65 8.36
C LEU A 73 15.24 0.75 7.50
N VAL A 74 14.08 0.53 8.10
CA VAL A 74 12.76 0.65 7.48
C VAL A 74 12.04 1.81 8.16
N ASP A 75 11.23 2.53 7.40
CA ASP A 75 10.45 3.69 7.85
C ASP A 75 11.32 4.81 8.43
N ILE A 76 12.10 5.43 7.55
CA ILE A 76 13.02 6.50 7.95
C ILE A 76 12.31 7.79 8.33
N SER A 77 12.76 8.35 9.44
CA SER A 77 12.41 9.67 9.94
C SER A 77 13.20 10.78 9.25
N HIS A 78 12.68 12.01 9.28
CA HIS A 78 13.33 13.18 8.68
C HIS A 78 14.75 13.42 9.23
N LEU A 79 14.98 13.11 10.51
CA LEU A 79 16.31 13.22 11.13
C LEU A 79 17.30 12.22 10.54
N GLU A 80 16.87 10.99 10.27
CA GLU A 80 17.70 9.95 9.67
C GLU A 80 18.03 10.27 8.21
N GLU A 81 17.05 10.81 7.47
CA GLU A 81 17.26 11.31 6.11
C GLU A 81 18.32 12.43 6.09
N THR A 82 18.22 13.37 7.03
CA THR A 82 19.13 14.52 7.12
C THR A 82 20.53 14.13 7.60
N SER A 83 20.65 13.05 8.37
CA SER A 83 21.92 12.55 8.91
C SER A 83 22.82 11.90 7.85
N GLY A 84 22.41 11.89 6.58
CA GLY A 84 23.21 11.41 5.45
C GLY A 84 22.97 9.96 5.08
N GLY A 85 21.86 9.37 5.52
CA GLY A 85 21.43 8.03 5.09
C GLY A 85 20.95 8.02 3.63
N SER A 86 21.28 6.96 2.90
CA SER A 86 20.80 6.73 1.54
C SER A 86 19.35 6.31 1.55
N ASN A 87 18.45 7.07 0.91
CA ASN A 87 17.01 6.81 0.99
C ASN A 87 16.46 6.15 -0.27
N LEU A 88 15.75 5.05 -0.05
CA LEU A 88 15.00 4.29 -1.05
C LEU A 88 13.52 4.31 -0.65
N THR A 89 12.67 4.74 -1.57
CA THR A 89 11.22 4.69 -1.41
C THR A 89 10.66 3.62 -2.34
N VAL A 90 9.91 2.67 -1.81
CA VAL A 90 9.30 1.58 -2.58
C VAL A 90 7.79 1.61 -2.37
N ALA A 91 7.03 1.60 -3.47
CA ALA A 91 5.61 1.31 -3.47
C ALA A 91 5.37 -0.04 -4.14
N ALA A 92 4.75 -0.97 -3.43
CA ALA A 92 4.52 -2.33 -3.87
C ALA A 92 3.09 -2.79 -3.61
N MET A 93 2.68 -3.77 -4.39
CA MET A 93 1.48 -4.55 -4.18
C MET A 93 1.87 -5.80 -3.38
N PRO A 94 1.47 -5.93 -2.10
CA PRO A 94 2.01 -6.92 -1.16
C PRO A 94 1.60 -8.38 -1.47
N ILE A 95 0.42 -8.61 -2.06
CA ILE A 95 -0.14 -9.92 -2.44
C ILE A 95 0.53 -10.42 -3.73
N SER A 96 0.58 -9.61 -4.79
CA SER A 96 1.25 -9.98 -6.04
C SER A 96 2.77 -9.89 -5.97
N GLY A 97 3.31 -9.17 -4.98
CA GLY A 97 4.75 -8.89 -4.86
C GLY A 97 5.29 -7.95 -5.92
N GLN A 98 4.41 -7.28 -6.69
CA GLN A 98 4.82 -6.39 -7.77
C GLN A 98 5.20 -5.01 -7.22
N VAL A 99 6.42 -4.57 -7.55
CA VAL A 99 6.85 -3.19 -7.26
C VAL A 99 6.26 -2.27 -8.33
N VAL A 100 5.47 -1.30 -7.89
CA VAL A 100 4.79 -0.33 -8.77
C VAL A 100 5.68 0.88 -9.02
N LEU A 101 6.35 1.34 -7.96
CA LEU A 101 7.24 2.49 -8.02
C LEU A 101 8.42 2.28 -7.10
N MET A 102 9.59 2.70 -7.58
CA MET A 102 10.81 2.74 -6.81
C MET A 102 11.48 4.08 -7.09
N ASP A 103 11.77 4.82 -6.02
CA ASP A 103 12.45 6.12 -6.10
C ASP A 103 13.67 6.10 -5.19
N MET A 104 14.80 6.60 -5.72
CA MET A 104 16.08 6.64 -5.02
C MET A 104 16.57 8.08 -5.01
N SER A 105 16.60 8.68 -3.82
CA SER A 105 17.09 10.05 -3.67
C SER A 105 18.62 10.13 -3.62
N GLN A 106 19.28 9.04 -3.24
CA GLN A 106 20.73 8.98 -3.09
C GLN A 106 21.33 7.75 -3.79
N ARG A 107 22.65 7.75 -3.95
CA ARG A 107 23.39 6.66 -4.61
C ARG A 107 23.54 5.48 -3.66
N PHE A 108 23.10 4.32 -4.11
CA PHE A 108 23.38 3.05 -3.46
C PHE A 108 24.50 2.31 -4.18
N HIS A 109 25.34 1.62 -3.43
CA HIS A 109 26.17 0.58 -4.02
C HIS A 109 25.30 -0.63 -4.34
N LEU A 110 25.52 -1.26 -5.50
CA LEU A 110 24.72 -2.39 -5.99
C LEU A 110 24.63 -3.54 -4.99
N ASP A 111 25.71 -3.78 -4.24
CA ASP A 111 25.79 -4.85 -3.25
C ASP A 111 24.83 -4.64 -2.07
N HIS A 112 24.57 -3.39 -1.70
CA HIS A 112 23.63 -3.05 -0.61
C HIS A 112 22.22 -2.78 -1.11
N LEU A 113 22.05 -2.36 -2.37
CA LEU A 113 20.74 -2.03 -2.94
C LEU A 113 19.75 -3.19 -2.82
N LYS A 114 20.19 -4.42 -3.13
CA LYS A 114 19.32 -5.60 -3.04
C LYS A 114 18.86 -5.85 -1.60
N LYS A 115 19.77 -5.75 -0.62
CA LYS A 115 19.43 -5.92 0.80
C LYS A 115 18.39 -4.89 1.26
N VAL A 116 18.58 -3.62 0.89
CA VAL A 116 17.69 -2.51 1.28
C VAL A 116 16.33 -2.64 0.59
N MET A 117 16.30 -3.05 -0.69
CA MET A 117 15.07 -3.31 -1.43
C MET A 117 14.27 -4.45 -0.81
N ASP A 118 14.91 -5.58 -0.51
CA ASP A 118 14.25 -6.73 0.12
C ASP A 118 13.66 -6.33 1.49
N CYS A 119 14.40 -5.51 2.25
CA CYS A 119 13.96 -4.97 3.53
C CYS A 119 12.76 -4.01 3.37
N ALA A 120 12.79 -3.13 2.36
CA ALA A 120 11.67 -2.23 2.06
C ALA A 120 10.40 -2.99 1.66
N VAL A 121 10.53 -4.02 0.82
CA VAL A 121 9.40 -4.88 0.40
C VAL A 121 8.84 -5.64 1.59
N GLN A 122 9.69 -6.12 2.49
CA GLN A 122 9.23 -6.74 3.74
C GLN A 122 8.48 -5.73 4.63
N GLY A 123 9.01 -4.50 4.77
CA GLY A 123 8.32 -3.43 5.47
C GLY A 123 6.95 -3.09 4.88
N CYS A 124 6.81 -3.11 3.55
CA CYS A 124 5.50 -2.94 2.90
C CYS A 124 4.51 -4.06 3.27
N ARG A 125 4.98 -5.31 3.46
CA ARG A 125 4.12 -6.43 3.89
C ARG A 125 3.68 -6.26 5.34
N ASP A 126 4.60 -5.86 6.21
CA ASP A 126 4.31 -5.65 7.62
C ASP A 126 3.28 -4.52 7.80
N VAL A 127 3.44 -3.42 7.04
CA VAL A 127 2.46 -2.31 7.01
C VAL A 127 1.13 -2.77 6.42
N TYR A 128 1.13 -3.59 5.38
CA TYR A 128 -0.09 -4.15 4.81
C TYR A 128 -0.90 -4.95 5.84
N GLU A 129 -0.26 -5.80 6.65
CA GLU A 129 -0.96 -6.57 7.69
C GLU A 129 -1.63 -5.67 8.73
N ILE A 130 -0.98 -4.55 9.08
CA ILE A 130 -1.53 -3.56 10.00
C ILE A 130 -2.74 -2.86 9.37
N LEU A 131 -2.63 -2.43 8.11
CA LEU A 131 -3.71 -1.75 7.39
C LEU A 131 -4.91 -2.68 7.16
N ASP A 132 -4.69 -3.93 6.77
CA ASP A 132 -5.75 -4.93 6.56
C ASP A 132 -6.50 -5.22 7.87
N ARG A 133 -5.76 -5.35 8.99
CA ARG A 133 -6.37 -5.51 10.32
C ARG A 133 -7.23 -4.31 10.69
N ALA A 134 -6.70 -3.10 10.58
CA ALA A 134 -7.43 -1.88 10.91
C ALA A 134 -8.68 -1.71 10.05
N LEU A 135 -8.59 -2.01 8.75
CA LEU A 135 -9.74 -1.97 7.84
C LEU A 135 -10.81 -2.99 8.24
N ARG A 136 -10.43 -4.22 8.58
CA ARG A 136 -11.40 -5.25 9.02
C ARG A 136 -12.12 -4.84 10.30
N GLU A 137 -11.40 -4.32 11.27
CA GLU A 137 -11.98 -3.81 12.52
C GLU A 137 -12.99 -2.69 12.23
N TYR A 138 -12.61 -1.72 11.39
CA TYR A 138 -13.50 -0.64 10.96
C TYR A 138 -14.77 -1.16 10.26
N LEU A 139 -14.63 -2.11 9.33
CA LEU A 139 -15.76 -2.70 8.61
C LEU A 139 -16.72 -3.45 9.54
N ILE A 140 -16.21 -4.13 10.56
CA ILE A 140 -17.04 -4.79 11.57
C ILE A 140 -17.84 -3.75 12.37
N GLU A 141 -17.20 -2.66 12.78
CA GLU A 141 -17.86 -1.59 13.55
C GLU A 141 -18.97 -0.90 12.73
N VAL A 142 -18.66 -0.47 11.51
CA VAL A 142 -19.62 0.18 10.61
C VAL A 142 -20.74 -0.78 10.18
N GLY A 143 -20.40 -2.03 9.89
CA GLY A 143 -21.37 -3.07 9.53
C GLY A 143 -22.32 -3.44 10.68
N SER A 144 -21.85 -3.36 11.92
CA SER A 144 -22.67 -3.60 13.11
C SER A 144 -23.67 -2.47 13.36
N ALA A 145 -23.28 -1.21 13.11
CA ALA A 145 -24.14 -0.05 13.26
C ALA A 145 -25.27 0.03 12.20
N SER A 146 -25.08 -0.60 11.04
CA SER A 146 -26.04 -0.57 9.91
C SER A 146 -27.05 -1.73 9.89
N ALA A 147 -27.19 -2.49 10.98
CA ALA A 147 -28.17 -3.57 11.15
C ALA A 147 -28.10 -4.71 10.10
N TRP A 148 -26.93 -4.92 9.48
CA TRP A 148 -26.59 -6.11 8.68
C TRP A 148 -25.71 -7.11 9.44
N GLY A 149 -25.53 -6.92 10.75
CA GLY A 149 -24.56 -7.65 11.58
C GLY A 149 -24.98 -9.06 11.97
N THR A 150 -24.40 -10.06 11.29
CA THR A 150 -23.56 -11.13 11.89
C THR A 150 -22.91 -11.92 10.76
N VAL A 151 -21.83 -11.38 10.18
CA VAL A 151 -20.95 -12.18 9.33
C VAL A 151 -19.79 -12.66 10.19
N ASP A 152 -19.82 -13.94 10.53
CA ASP A 152 -18.81 -14.62 11.32
C ASP A 152 -17.50 -14.70 10.50
N VAL A 153 -16.51 -13.87 10.86
CA VAL A 153 -15.23 -13.71 10.13
C VAL A 153 -14.29 -14.90 10.33
N SER A 154 -14.72 -15.94 11.05
CA SER A 154 -13.99 -17.18 11.25
C SER A 154 -13.96 -18.11 10.01
N ALA A 155 -14.73 -17.80 8.96
CA ALA A 155 -14.75 -18.59 7.73
C ALA A 155 -13.68 -18.15 6.70
N GLN A 156 -12.45 -18.65 6.85
CA GLN A 156 -11.39 -18.64 5.83
C GLN A 156 -11.72 -19.49 4.57
N ARG A 157 -12.98 -19.55 4.11
CA ARG A 157 -13.37 -20.29 2.89
C ARG A 157 -14.40 -19.52 2.06
N ILE A 158 -14.00 -18.38 1.48
CA ILE A 158 -14.76 -17.77 0.37
C ILE A 158 -14.30 -18.33 -0.99
N VAL A 159 -13.23 -19.12 -1.04
CA VAL A 159 -12.69 -19.72 -2.29
C VAL A 159 -13.52 -20.90 -2.85
N GLN A 160 -14.67 -21.26 -2.28
CA GLN A 160 -15.48 -22.40 -2.76
C GLN A 160 -16.87 -22.03 -3.33
N ALA A 161 -17.26 -20.76 -3.37
CA ALA A 161 -18.51 -20.34 -4.01
C ALA A 161 -18.27 -19.86 -5.46
N VAL A 162 -17.69 -20.73 -6.29
CA VAL A 162 -17.83 -20.65 -7.75
C VAL A 162 -18.53 -21.95 -8.14
N GLU A 163 -19.85 -21.91 -8.19
CA GLU A 163 -20.63 -22.98 -8.80
C GLU A 163 -20.24 -23.08 -10.30
N PRO A 164 -20.07 -24.30 -10.83
CA PRO A 164 -19.70 -24.48 -12.24
C PRO A 164 -20.82 -24.03 -13.15
N ILE A 165 -20.46 -23.25 -14.17
CA ILE A 165 -21.32 -22.86 -15.29
C ILE A 165 -21.82 -24.15 -15.97
N GLU A 166 -23.12 -24.42 -15.92
CA GLU A 166 -23.75 -25.43 -16.76
C GLU A 166 -23.70 -24.95 -18.23
N GLU A 167 -22.78 -25.54 -19.00
CA GLU A 167 -22.85 -25.54 -20.46
C GLU A 167 -24.04 -26.40 -20.89
N ASN A 168 -25.14 -25.75 -21.32
CA ASN A 168 -26.20 -26.42 -22.06
C ASN A 168 -25.90 -26.34 -23.57
N VAL A 169 -25.65 -27.53 -24.12
CA VAL A 169 -26.00 -28.10 -25.44
C VAL A 169 -26.34 -27.12 -26.57
#